data_AF-A0A941ZF22-F1
#
_entry.id   AF-A0A941ZF22-F1
#
_cell.length_a   1.000
_cell.length_b   1.000
_cell.length_c   1.000
_cell.angle_alpha   90.00
_cell.angle_beta   90.00
_cell.angle_gamma   90.00
#
_symmetry.space_group_name_H-M   'P 1'
#
loop_
_entity.id
_entity.type
_entity.pdbx_description
1 polymer ?
#
loop_
_entity_poly.entity_id
_entity_poly.type
_entity_poly.pdbx_seq_one_letter_code
_entity_poly.pdbx_strand_id
1 'polypeptide(L)' 'MKIFIFSLSSMLLVACSSMTAVGITDGDTLTVLQKRDKIPMKVRISAIDAPEKCQAFGEQAKQEFINAVF' A
#
# COMPACT_ATOMS: atom_id res chain seq x y z
N MET A 1 -13.69 -48.26 18.45
CA MET A 1 -12.48 -47.50 18.07
C MET A 1 -12.73 -46.78 16.75
N LYS A 2 -12.21 -45.55 16.62
CA LYS A 2 -12.21 -44.63 15.46
C LYS A 2 -13.28 -43.54 15.49
N ILE A 3 -12.97 -42.52 16.27
CA ILE A 3 -13.40 -41.13 16.06
C ILE A 3 -12.70 -40.63 14.79
N PHE A 4 -13.46 -40.29 13.75
CA PHE A 4 -12.96 -39.59 12.57
C PHE A 4 -13.26 -38.09 12.76
N ILE A 5 -12.34 -37.36 13.39
CA ILE A 5 -12.37 -35.89 13.38
C ILE A 5 -11.69 -35.45 12.08
N PHE A 6 -12.47 -35.12 11.07
CA PHE A 6 -11.98 -34.39 9.89
C PHE A 6 -12.39 -32.92 10.03
N SER A 7 -11.85 -32.26 11.05
CA SER A 7 -11.96 -30.81 11.22
C SER A 7 -10.98 -30.13 10.27
N LEU A 8 -11.32 -30.07 8.97
CA LEU A 8 -10.63 -29.28 7.97
C LEU A 8 -11.05 -27.82 8.10
N SER A 9 -10.75 -27.22 9.25
CA SER A 9 -10.69 -25.76 9.38
C SER A 9 -9.44 -25.30 8.64
N SER A 10 -9.50 -25.21 7.30
CA SER A 10 -8.38 -24.66 6.53
C SER A 10 -8.28 -23.18 6.88
N MET A 11 -7.26 -22.88 7.66
CA MET A 11 -6.85 -21.55 8.06
C MET A 11 -6.56 -20.75 6.78
N LEU A 12 -7.40 -19.74 6.50
CA LEU A 12 -7.16 -18.82 5.40
C LEU A 12 -5.82 -18.12 5.67
N LEU A 13 -4.81 -18.39 4.84
CA LEU A 13 -3.53 -17.73 4.95
C LEU A 13 -3.70 -16.29 4.44
N VAL A 14 -3.88 -15.33 5.35
CA VAL A 14 -3.82 -13.91 4.99
C VAL A 14 -2.35 -13.60 4.68
N ALA A 15 -2.01 -13.59 3.39
CA ALA A 15 -0.69 -13.20 2.92
C ALA A 15 -0.53 -11.67 3.06
N CYS A 16 -0.13 -11.21 4.24
CA CYS A 16 0.26 -9.81 4.43
C CYS A 16 1.64 -9.58 3.80
N SER A 17 1.65 -9.08 2.56
CA SER A 17 2.89 -8.73 1.87
C SER A 17 3.38 -7.38 2.37
N SER A 18 4.48 -7.39 3.12
CA SER A 18 5.12 -6.15 3.57
C SER A 18 5.69 -5.37 2.38
N MET A 19 5.46 -4.06 2.37
CA MET A 19 5.94 -3.14 1.34
C MET A 19 6.65 -1.95 2.00
N THR A 20 7.44 -1.22 1.22
CA THR A 20 8.13 -0.01 1.66
C THR A 20 7.93 1.08 0.62
N ALA A 21 7.50 2.26 1.05
CA ALA A 21 7.42 3.43 0.19
C ALA A 21 8.82 3.88 -0.22
N VAL A 22 9.03 4.10 -1.51
CA VAL A 22 10.32 4.53 -2.07
C VAL A 22 10.25 5.81 -2.88
N GLY A 23 9.04 6.29 -3.17
CA GLY A 23 8.84 7.54 -3.87
C GLY A 23 7.40 8.01 -3.77
N ILE A 24 7.20 9.32 -3.84
CA ILE A 24 5.88 9.96 -3.83
C ILE A 24 5.74 10.75 -5.13
N THR A 25 4.63 10.53 -5.83
CA THR A 25 4.33 11.20 -7.11
C THR A 25 3.59 12.51 -6.83
N ASP A 26 2.43 12.41 -6.17
CA ASP A 26 1.49 13.49 -5.86
C ASP A 26 0.90 13.25 -4.45
N GLY A 27 -0.03 14.09 -3.99
CA GLY A 27 -0.53 14.06 -2.61
C GLY A 27 -1.37 12.84 -2.20
N ASP A 28 -1.63 11.90 -3.10
CA ASP A 28 -2.37 10.64 -2.84
C ASP A 28 -1.73 9.40 -3.49
N THR A 29 -0.62 9.59 -4.21
CA THR A 29 -0.06 8.57 -5.10
C THR A 29 1.41 8.33 -4.77
N LEU A 30 1.76 7.10 -4.40
CA LEU A 30 3.12 6.69 -4.04
C LEU A 30 3.59 5.45 -4.82
N THR A 31 4.91 5.28 -4.88
CA THR A 31 5.56 4.08 -5.38
C THR A 31 6.05 3.27 -4.20
N VAL A 32 5.63 2.02 -4.13
CA VAL A 32 6.07 1.05 -3.12
C VAL A 32 6.91 -0.05 -3.75
N LEU A 33 7.89 -0.54 -3.00
CA LEU A 33 8.59 -1.79 -3.31
C LEU A 33 8.05 -2.90 -2.41
N GLN A 34 7.67 -4.01 -3.01
CA GLN A 34 7.40 -5.23 -2.25
C GLN A 34 8.71 -5.75 -1.63
N LYS A 35 8.70 -6.12 -0.34
CA LYS A 35 9.96 -6.50 0.35
C LYS A 35 10.63 -7.75 -0.21
N ARG A 36 9.84 -8.72 -0.68
CA ARG A 36 10.32 -10.03 -1.16
C ARG A 36 10.99 -9.91 -2.53
N ASP A 37 10.21 -9.53 -3.54
CA ASP A 37 10.65 -9.59 -4.93
C ASP A 37 11.11 -8.22 -5.46
N LYS A 38 11.11 -7.18 -4.60
CA LYS A 38 11.49 -5.80 -4.93
C LYS A 38 10.76 -5.23 -6.15
N ILE A 39 9.55 -5.72 -6.38
CA ILE A 39 8.70 -5.28 -7.50
C ILE A 39 8.16 -3.87 -7.17
N PRO A 40 8.42 -2.87 -8.03
CA PRO A 40 7.85 -1.55 -7.90
C PRO A 40 6.38 -1.53 -8.33
N MET A 41 5.54 -0.94 -7.50
CA MET A 41 4.11 -0.76 -7.75
C MET A 41 3.71 0.67 -7.47
N LYS A 42 2.92 1.26 -8.37
CA LYS A 42 2.29 2.56 -8.15
C LYS A 42 0.97 2.34 -7.42
N VAL A 43 0.78 2.97 -6.28
CA VAL A 43 -0.40 2.85 -5.42
C VAL A 43 -1.02 4.22 -5.28
N ARG A 44 -2.33 4.31 -5.58
CA ARG A 44 -3.16 5.48 -5.31
C ARG A 44 -4.03 5.19 -4.09
N ILE A 45 -4.09 6.12 -3.15
CA ILE A 45 -4.92 5.96 -1.97
C ILE A 45 -6.39 6.05 -2.39
N SER A 46 -7.17 5.05 -2.02
CA SER A 46 -8.61 5.04 -2.32
C SER A 46 -9.33 6.12 -1.52
N ALA A 47 -10.30 6.78 -2.15
CA ALA A 47 -11.13 7.83 -1.56
C ALA A 47 -10.40 9.13 -1.13
N ILE A 48 -9.12 9.29 -1.50
CA ILE A 48 -8.41 10.57 -1.40
C ILE A 48 -8.19 11.09 -2.82
N ASP A 49 -8.38 12.39 -3.01
CA ASP A 49 -8.07 13.10 -4.25
C ASP A 49 -7.30 14.36 -3.89
N ALA A 50 -6.01 14.36 -4.24
CA ALA A 50 -5.10 15.48 -3.96
C ALA A 50 -4.81 16.26 -5.24
N PRO A 51 -4.52 17.57 -5.14
CA PRO A 51 -4.13 18.33 -6.32
C PRO A 51 -2.87 17.75 -6.94
N GLU A 52 -2.93 17.53 -8.25
CA GLU A 52 -1.81 17.02 -9.04
C GLU A 52 -0.72 18.10 -9.15
N LYS A 53 0.53 17.70 -9.44
CA LYS A 53 1.68 18.64 -9.50
C LYS A 53 1.45 19.94 -10.27
N CYS A 54 0.68 19.92 -11.36
CA CYS A 54 0.43 21.10 -12.20
C CYS A 54 -0.72 22.00 -11.70
N GLN A 55 -1.43 21.59 -10.65
CA GLN A 55 -2.54 22.33 -10.08
C GLN A 55 -2.07 23.25 -8.95
N ALA A 56 -2.91 24.22 -8.59
CA ALA A 56 -2.67 25.02 -7.40
C ALA A 56 -2.53 24.11 -6.18
N PHE A 57 -1.53 24.39 -5.34
CA PHE A 57 -1.21 23.63 -4.13
C PHE A 57 -0.72 22.18 -4.35
N GLY A 58 -0.47 21.73 -5.58
CA GLY A 58 0.00 20.37 -5.86
C GLY A 58 1.32 20.02 -5.15
N GLU A 59 2.31 20.92 -5.21
CA GLU A 59 3.59 20.70 -4.52
C GLU A 59 3.41 20.68 -2.99
N GLN A 60 2.55 21.55 -2.43
CA GLN A 60 2.28 21.56 -1.00
C GLN A 60 1.60 20.26 -0.55
N ALA A 61 0.57 19.80 -1.26
CA ALA A 61 -0.11 18.54 -0.97
C ALA A 61 0.86 17.35 -1.02
N LYS A 62 1.78 17.34 -1.98
CA LYS A 62 2.84 16.35 -2.07
C LYS A 62 3.78 16.39 -0.86
N GLN A 63 4.23 17.57 -0.41
CA GLN A 63 5.12 17.70 0.74
C GLN A 63 4.45 17.27 2.06
N GLU A 64 3.19 17.64 2.27
CA GLU A 64 2.43 17.16 3.42
C GLU A 64 2.29 15.63 3.41
N PHE A 65 2.05 15.06 2.23
CA PHE A 65 1.98 13.61 2.09
C PHE A 65 3.34 12.91 2.34
N ILE A 66 4.46 13.54 1.94
CA ILE A 66 5.82 13.07 2.29
C ILE A 66 5.98 13.01 3.81
N ASN A 67 5.64 14.10 4.52
CA ASN A 67 5.76 14.19 5.98
C ASN A 67 4.86 13.20 6.73
N ALA A 68 3.75 12.78 6.12
CA ALA A 68 2.85 11.78 6.71
C ALA A 68 3.35 10.34 6.53
N VAL A 69 4.13 10.07 5.49
CA VAL A 69 4.61 8.73 5.12
C VAL A 69 5.98 8.40 5.73
N PHE A 70 6.86 9.40 5.88
CA PHE A 70 8.25 9.24 6.34
C PHE A 70 8.49 9.96 7.66
#